data_AF-A0A9W9YRC4-F1
#
_entry.id   AF-A0A9W9YRC4-F1
#
_cell.length_a   1.000
_cell.length_b   1.000
_cell.length_c   1.000
_cell.angle_alpha   90.00
_cell.angle_beta   90.00
_cell.angle_gamma   90.00
#
_symmetry.space_group_name_H-M   'P 1'
#
loop_
_entity.id
_entity.type
_entity.pdbx_description
1 polymer ?
#
loop_
_entity_poly.entity_id
_entity_poly.type
_entity_poly.pdbx_seq_one_letter_code
_entity_poly.pdbx_strand_id
1 'polypeptide(L)'
;MIYGFGKVFSLTGTGSYRGCAWCMLKGQYCKHLSKVVYTGNRCFLPIEHELRKDAHDFPELSAEFRGRPLYRKFQQEVLFHKAYDNAKNQAQRSRVASGTGCRGMYVPARKNPQFDRVEQTMPDAMHTIAVQVKTSP
;
A
#
# COMPACT_ATOMS: atom_id res chain seq x y z
N MET A 1 -12.07 14.76 0.65
CA MET A 1 -13.16 14.10 1.40
C MET A 1 -13.29 12.64 0.92
N ILE A 2 -12.44 11.70 1.38
CA ILE A 2 -12.51 10.26 1.00
C ILE A 2 -12.09 9.37 2.19
N TYR A 3 -12.60 9.64 3.40
CA TYR A 3 -12.34 8.78 4.57
C TYR A 3 -13.43 7.70 4.78
N GLY A 4 -14.52 7.72 4.00
CA GLY A 4 -15.71 6.88 4.25
C GLY A 4 -15.78 5.53 3.50
N PHE A 5 -15.12 5.40 2.34
CA PHE A 5 -15.31 4.21 1.48
C PHE A 5 -14.55 2.96 1.95
N GLY A 6 -13.55 3.11 2.81
CA GLY A 6 -12.75 2.00 3.34
C GLY A 6 -13.58 0.96 4.08
N LYS A 7 -14.50 1.40 4.95
CA LYS A 7 -15.41 0.52 5.70
C LYS A 7 -16.54 -0.05 4.83
N VAL A 8 -17.09 0.76 3.92
CA VAL A 8 -18.25 0.37 3.08
C VAL A 8 -17.88 -0.74 2.09
N PHE A 9 -16.66 -0.71 1.56
CA PHE A 9 -16.20 -1.65 0.54
C PHE A 9 -15.28 -2.75 1.06
N SER A 10 -15.07 -2.84 2.38
CA SER A 10 -14.05 -3.72 2.96
C SER A 10 -12.70 -3.54 2.24
N LEU A 11 -12.36 -2.30 1.88
CA LEU A 11 -11.09 -2.01 1.22
C LEU A 11 -10.01 -2.44 2.20
N THR A 12 -9.29 -3.48 1.81
CA THR A 12 -8.02 -3.98 2.37
C THR A 12 -7.59 -3.22 3.61
N GLY A 13 -7.90 -3.77 4.80
CA GLY A 13 -7.74 -3.06 6.06
C GLY A 13 -6.38 -2.40 6.17
N THR A 14 -6.37 -1.09 6.41
CA THR A 14 -5.21 -0.21 6.58
C THR A 14 -4.43 -0.48 7.89
N GLY A 15 -4.44 -1.73 8.35
CA GLY A 15 -3.75 -2.20 9.53
C GLY A 15 -2.87 -3.40 9.19
N SER A 16 -1.57 -3.22 9.39
CA SER A 16 -0.59 -4.25 9.78
C SER A 16 -0.07 -5.29 8.78
N TYR A 17 -0.29 -5.18 7.47
CA TYR A 17 0.36 -6.10 6.51
C TYR A 17 1.57 -5.58 5.76
N ARG A 18 2.50 -6.50 5.53
CA ARG A 18 3.74 -6.27 4.78
C ARG A 18 3.52 -6.01 3.28
N GLY A 19 2.33 -6.16 2.70
CA GLY A 19 2.07 -5.82 1.31
C GLY A 19 1.14 -4.61 1.19
N CYS A 20 1.47 -3.63 0.36
CA CYS A 20 0.54 -2.54 0.05
C CYS A 20 -0.57 -3.05 -0.88
N ALA A 21 -1.84 -2.74 -0.59
CA ALA A 21 -2.93 -3.20 -1.44
C ALA A 21 -3.02 -2.51 -2.81
N TRP A 22 -2.38 -1.33 -2.97
CA TRP A 22 -2.43 -0.50 -4.18
C TRP A 22 -1.17 -0.63 -5.05
N CYS A 23 0.01 -0.53 -4.44
CA CYS A 23 1.28 -0.66 -5.13
C CYS A 23 1.98 -1.97 -4.75
N MET A 24 2.96 -2.39 -5.55
CA MET A 24 3.71 -3.62 -5.27
C MET A 24 4.76 -3.49 -4.15
N LEU A 25 4.71 -2.41 -3.37
CA LEU A 25 5.64 -2.19 -2.26
C LEU A 25 5.38 -3.14 -1.10
N LYS A 26 6.48 -3.62 -0.54
CA LYS A 26 6.49 -4.36 0.72
C LYS A 26 6.88 -3.45 1.86
N GLY A 27 6.07 -3.42 2.90
CA GLY A 27 6.32 -2.70 4.13
C GLY A 27 7.11 -3.54 5.13
N GLN A 28 7.87 -2.86 5.97
CA GLN A 28 8.64 -3.43 7.07
C GLN A 28 8.00 -3.04 8.39
N TYR A 29 7.96 -3.95 9.37
CA TYR A 29 7.43 -3.63 10.69
C TYR A 29 8.45 -2.81 11.48
N CYS A 30 8.07 -1.60 11.88
CA CYS A 30 8.87 -0.76 12.76
C CYS A 30 8.42 -0.96 14.20
N LYS A 31 9.28 -1.60 15.02
CA LYS A 31 9.01 -1.89 16.44
C LYS A 31 8.74 -0.62 17.25
N HIS A 32 9.42 0.48 16.95
CA HIS A 32 9.31 1.74 17.68
C HIS A 32 7.97 2.46 17.42
N LEU A 33 7.36 2.20 16.27
CA LEU A 33 6.09 2.81 15.87
C LEU A 33 4.92 1.82 15.97
N SER A 34 5.18 0.58 16.37
CA SER A 34 4.23 -0.54 16.40
C SER A 34 3.37 -0.67 15.13
N LYS A 35 3.96 -0.36 13.97
CA LYS A 35 3.26 -0.32 12.68
C LYS A 35 4.16 -0.75 11.53
N VAL A 36 3.54 -1.14 10.41
CA VAL A 36 4.23 -1.37 9.15
C VAL A 36 4.51 -0.03 8.47
N VAL A 37 5.75 0.19 8.03
CA VAL A 37 6.20 1.36 7.27
C VAL A 37 6.67 0.91 5.90
N TYR A 38 6.35 1.67 4.86
CA TYR A 38 6.82 1.43 3.50
C TYR A 38 8.06 2.29 3.25
N THR A 39 9.24 1.70 3.46
CA THR A 39 10.53 2.41 3.31
C THR A 39 10.80 2.83 1.86
N GLY A 40 10.21 2.13 0.89
CA GLY A 40 10.17 2.51 -0.52
C GLY A 40 9.29 3.73 -0.84
N ASN A 41 8.82 4.49 0.15
CA ASN A 41 8.06 5.71 -0.08
C ASN A 41 8.85 6.76 -0.90
N ARG A 42 10.19 6.74 -0.81
CA ARG A 42 11.05 7.61 -1.63
C ARG A 42 10.94 7.33 -3.13
N CYS A 43 10.50 6.15 -3.55
CA CYS A 43 10.24 5.84 -4.96
C CYS A 43 9.11 6.70 -5.56
N PHE A 44 8.23 7.29 -4.75
CA PHE A 44 7.18 8.17 -5.25
C PHE A 44 7.69 9.59 -5.57
N LEU A 45 8.90 9.94 -5.13
CA LEU A 45 9.55 11.20 -5.48
C LEU A 45 10.25 11.09 -6.86
N PRO A 46 10.35 12.20 -7.62
CA PRO A 46 11.17 12.25 -8.84
C PRO A 46 12.59 11.72 -8.60
N ILE A 47 13.24 11.10 -9.59
CA ILE A 47 14.55 10.43 -9.45
C ILE A 47 15.64 11.36 -8.88
N GLU A 48 15.52 12.64 -9.19
CA GLU A 48 16.50 13.69 -8.92
C GLU A 48 16.25 14.36 -7.57
N HIS A 49 15.15 14.00 -6.88
CA HIS A 49 14.76 14.60 -5.62
C HIS A 49 15.77 14.31 -4.51
N GLU A 50 16.23 15.34 -3.79
CA GLU A 50 17.32 15.23 -2.81
C GLU A 50 17.07 14.21 -1.69
N LEU A 51 15.83 14.10 -1.17
CA LEU A 51 15.46 13.06 -0.20
C LEU A 51 15.73 11.62 -0.66
N ARG A 52 15.82 11.36 -1.97
CA ARG A 52 16.21 10.05 -2.50
C ARG A 52 17.71 9.77 -2.33
N LYS A 53 18.54 10.80 -2.25
CA LYS A 53 19.99 10.68 -2.07
C LYS A 53 20.41 10.58 -0.60
N ASP A 54 19.52 10.98 0.30
CA ASP A 54 19.76 10.94 1.74
C ASP A 54 19.96 9.50 2.24
N ALA A 55 21.20 9.19 2.60
CA ALA A 55 21.62 7.93 3.19
C ALA A 55 21.93 8.06 4.68
N HIS A 56 21.79 9.26 5.27
CA HIS A 56 22.13 9.49 6.67
C HIS A 56 20.89 9.41 7.57
N ASP A 57 19.83 10.13 7.22
CA ASP A 57 18.64 10.23 8.06
C ASP A 57 17.54 9.22 7.68
N PHE A 58 17.72 8.51 6.56
CA PHE A 58 16.76 7.50 6.11
C PHE A 58 17.03 6.11 6.72
N PRO A 59 16.00 5.36 7.17
CA PRO A 59 16.19 4.07 7.86
C PRO A 59 16.98 3.00 7.11
N GLU A 60 17.02 3.06 5.77
CA GLU A 60 17.76 2.10 4.93
C GLU A 60 19.23 2.49 4.73
N LEU A 61 19.69 3.62 5.28
CA LEU A 61 21.05 4.16 5.19
C LEU A 61 21.65 4.10 3.78
N SER A 62 20.82 4.33 2.77
CA SER A 62 21.16 4.17 1.37
C SER A 62 20.33 5.12 0.51
N ALA A 63 20.83 5.43 -0.68
CA ALA A 63 20.07 6.20 -1.67
C ALA A 63 19.06 5.30 -2.40
N GLU A 64 17.93 5.89 -2.83
CA GLU A 64 16.85 5.23 -3.55
C GLU A 64 16.94 5.51 -5.06
N PHE A 65 17.33 4.50 -5.83
CA PHE A 65 17.48 4.61 -7.29
C PHE A 65 16.31 4.01 -8.08
N ARG A 66 15.39 3.29 -7.42
CA ARG A 66 14.27 2.63 -8.11
C ARG A 66 13.26 3.65 -8.62
N GLY A 67 12.68 3.40 -9.79
CA GLY A 67 11.54 4.17 -10.28
C GLY A 67 10.31 4.05 -9.37
N ARG A 68 9.30 4.88 -9.63
CA ARG A 68 7.99 4.76 -8.98
C ARG A 68 7.47 3.33 -9.12
N PRO A 69 7.01 2.68 -8.03
CA PRO A 69 6.48 1.34 -8.12
C PRO A 69 5.26 1.32 -9.04
N LEU A 70 5.15 0.26 -9.83
CA LEU A 70 3.96 0.05 -10.64
C LEU A 70 2.74 -0.15 -9.75
N TYR A 71 1.63 0.43 -10.18
CA TYR A 71 0.33 0.10 -9.62
C TYR A 71 -0.07 -1.32 -10.02
N ARG A 72 -0.80 -1.98 -9.13
CA ARG A 72 -1.44 -3.25 -9.47
C ARG A 72 -2.50 -2.99 -10.53
N LYS A 73 -2.67 -3.90 -11.48
CA LYS A 73 -3.83 -3.88 -12.36
C LYS A 73 -5.06 -4.40 -11.63
N PHE A 74 -6.25 -3.95 -12.01
CA PHE A 74 -7.51 -4.43 -11.43
C PHE A 74 -7.63 -5.96 -11.45
N GLN A 75 -7.24 -6.59 -12.56
CA GLN A 75 -7.24 -8.06 -12.68
C GLN A 75 -6.32 -8.74 -11.64
N GLN A 76 -5.18 -8.14 -11.30
CA GLN A 76 -4.28 -8.67 -10.28
C GLN A 76 -4.90 -8.55 -8.89
N GLU A 77 -5.59 -7.45 -8.61
CA GLU A 77 -6.31 -7.25 -7.35
C GLU A 77 -7.42 -8.30 -7.19
N VAL A 78 -8.23 -8.53 -8.24
CA VAL A 78 -9.26 -9.59 -8.26
C VAL A 78 -8.65 -10.97 -7.96
N LEU A 79 -7.50 -11.29 -8.57
CA LEU A 79 -6.82 -12.57 -8.35
C LEU A 79 -6.33 -12.71 -6.90
N PHE A 80 -5.80 -11.66 -6.28
CA PHE A 80 -5.32 -11.70 -4.90
C PHE A 80 -6.46 -11.89 -3.89
N HIS A 81 -7.59 -11.22 -4.09
CA HIS A 81 -8.78 -11.43 -3.27
C HIS A 81 -9.34 -12.85 -3.43
N LYS A 82 -9.42 -13.35 -4.68
CA LYS A 82 -9.81 -14.74 -4.95
C LYS A 82 -8.87 -15.75 -4.29
N ALA A 83 -7.56 -15.49 -4.30
CA ALA A 83 -6.57 -16.33 -3.63
C ALA A 83 -6.72 -16.33 -2.10
N TYR A 84 -7.12 -15.20 -1.51
CA TYR A 84 -7.43 -15.12 -0.08
C TYR A 84 -8.69 -15.92 0.27
N ASP A 85 -9.76 -15.76 -0.52
CA ASP A 85 -11.04 -16.44 -0.27
C ASP A 85 -10.91 -17.96 -0.44
N ASN A 86 -10.18 -18.40 -1.46
CA ASN A 86 -9.95 -19.82 -1.76
C ASN A 86 -8.86 -20.48 -0.91
N ALA A 87 -8.25 -19.76 0.03
CA ALA A 87 -7.23 -20.33 0.89
C ALA A 87 -7.83 -21.41 1.82
N LYS A 88 -7.19 -22.58 1.85
CA LYS A 88 -7.68 -23.80 2.54
C LYS A 88 -7.64 -23.69 4.06
N ASN A 89 -6.79 -22.82 4.60
CA ASN A 89 -6.63 -22.64 6.04
C ASN A 89 -6.15 -21.21 6.39
N GLN A 90 -6.19 -20.89 7.69
CA GLN A 90 -5.84 -19.57 8.20
C GLN A 90 -4.38 -19.18 7.94
N ALA A 91 -3.46 -20.14 7.94
CA ALA A 91 -2.05 -19.89 7.64
C ALA A 91 -1.85 -19.46 6.18
N GLN A 92 -2.57 -20.08 5.24
CA GLN A 92 -2.57 -19.68 3.84
C GLN A 92 -3.21 -18.30 3.64
N ARG A 93 -4.36 -18.02 4.29
CA ARG A 93 -4.97 -16.68 4.28
C ARG A 93 -4.01 -15.60 4.77
N SER A 94 -3.31 -15.88 5.86
CA SER A 94 -2.34 -14.97 6.46
C SER A 94 -1.15 -14.71 5.55
N ARG A 95 -0.66 -15.73 4.83
CA ARG A 95 0.41 -15.58 3.83
C ARG A 95 -0.03 -14.73 2.64
N VAL A 96 -1.23 -14.99 2.09
CA VAL A 96 -1.79 -14.17 1.00
C VAL A 96 -1.92 -12.72 1.46
N ALA A 97 -2.60 -12.48 2.57
CA ALA A 97 -2.78 -11.11 3.08
C ALA A 97 -1.45 -10.42 3.43
N SER A 98 -0.45 -11.15 3.93
CA SER A 98 0.87 -10.56 4.21
C SER A 98 1.63 -10.20 2.93
N GLY A 99 1.50 -11.01 1.88
CA GLY A 99 2.17 -10.77 0.60
C GLY A 99 1.48 -9.71 -0.26
N THR A 100 0.15 -9.65 -0.21
CA THR A 100 -0.65 -8.82 -1.11
C THR A 100 -1.34 -7.66 -0.41
N GLY A 101 -1.50 -7.67 0.91
CA GLY A 101 -2.35 -6.69 1.61
C GLY A 101 -3.85 -6.89 1.37
N CYS A 102 -4.25 -7.86 0.54
CA CYS A 102 -5.66 -8.14 0.23
C CYS A 102 -6.28 -9.05 1.29
N ARG A 103 -7.51 -8.73 1.71
CA ARG A 103 -8.33 -9.52 2.63
C ARG A 103 -9.75 -9.68 2.09
N GLY A 104 -10.32 -10.84 2.37
CA GLY A 104 -11.72 -11.15 2.16
C GLY A 104 -12.19 -10.98 0.72
N MET A 105 -13.51 -11.07 0.58
CA MET A 105 -14.17 -10.99 -0.71
C MET A 105 -14.04 -9.61 -1.33
N TYR A 106 -13.74 -9.57 -2.63
CA TYR A 106 -13.69 -8.32 -3.38
C TYR A 106 -15.10 -7.80 -3.69
N VAL A 107 -15.72 -7.19 -2.67
CA VAL A 107 -17.09 -6.65 -2.73
C VAL A 107 -17.26 -5.61 -3.86
N PRO A 108 -16.29 -4.71 -4.13
CA PRO A 108 -16.39 -3.75 -5.24
C PRO A 108 -16.62 -4.40 -6.60
N ALA A 109 -15.79 -5.39 -6.99
CA ALA A 109 -15.98 -6.06 -8.29
C ALA A 109 -17.30 -6.82 -8.40
N ARG A 110 -17.86 -7.31 -7.28
CA ARG A 110 -19.17 -7.99 -7.29
C ARG A 110 -20.34 -7.01 -7.43
N LYS A 111 -20.28 -5.87 -6.73
CA LYS A 111 -21.40 -4.91 -6.68
C LYS A 111 -21.33 -3.85 -7.79
N ASN A 112 -20.14 -3.57 -8.30
CA ASN A 112 -19.92 -2.62 -9.37
C ASN A 112 -18.82 -3.13 -10.33
N PRO A 113 -19.18 -4.01 -11.27
CA PRO A 113 -18.22 -4.64 -12.18
C PRO A 113 -17.49 -3.67 -13.13
N GLN A 114 -18.05 -2.47 -13.32
CA GLN A 114 -17.44 -1.42 -14.15
C GLN A 114 -16.49 -0.49 -13.36
N PHE A 115 -16.42 -0.67 -12.03
CA PHE A 115 -15.54 0.13 -11.19
C PHE A 115 -14.12 -0.45 -11.17
N ASP A 116 -13.23 0.16 -11.95
CA ASP A 116 -11.79 -0.08 -11.84
C ASP A 116 -11.24 0.75 -10.69
N ARG A 117 -11.08 0.12 -9.52
CA ARG A 117 -10.51 0.77 -8.34
C ARG A 117 -9.11 1.34 -8.60
N VAL A 118 -8.30 0.71 -9.43
CA VAL A 118 -6.91 1.13 -9.66
C VAL A 118 -6.89 2.45 -10.42
N GLU A 119 -7.76 2.60 -11.42
CA GLU A 119 -7.86 3.81 -12.22
C GLU A 119 -8.71 4.90 -11.53
N GLN A 120 -9.73 4.50 -10.78
CA GLN A 120 -10.75 5.39 -10.23
C GLN A 120 -10.55 5.73 -8.75
N THR A 121 -9.53 5.17 -8.08
CA THR A 121 -9.14 5.56 -6.72
C THR A 121 -7.69 5.99 -6.65
N MET A 122 -7.43 7.07 -5.94
CA MET A 122 -6.07 7.49 -5.61
C MET A 122 -5.60 6.74 -4.35
N PRO A 123 -4.32 6.34 -4.26
CA PRO A 123 -3.76 5.85 -3.01
C PRO A 123 -4.00 6.86 -1.89
N ASP A 124 -4.43 6.39 -0.72
CA ASP A 124 -4.55 7.24 0.48
C ASP A 124 -3.22 7.94 0.80
N ALA A 125 -3.31 9.08 1.49
CA ALA A 125 -2.26 10.00 1.90
C ALA A 125 -1.12 9.39 2.74
N MET A 126 -1.12 8.07 2.95
CA MET A 126 -0.03 7.30 3.53
C MET A 126 1.12 7.01 2.56
N HIS A 127 0.93 7.18 1.25
CA HIS A 127 2.00 7.04 0.24
C HIS A 127 2.63 8.37 -0.18
N THR A 128 1.86 9.46 -0.11
CA THR A 128 2.41 10.80 -0.12
C THR A 128 2.97 11.04 1.27
N ILE A 129 4.28 11.27 1.37
CA ILE A 129 4.93 11.64 2.63
C ILE A 129 4.19 12.87 3.18
N ALA A 130 3.29 12.68 4.14
CA ALA A 130 2.69 13.77 4.90
C ALA A 130 3.73 14.24 5.92
N VAL A 131 4.71 14.99 5.41
CA VAL A 131 5.46 15.94 6.23
C VAL A 131 5.11 17.31 5.68
N GLN A 132 3.96 17.82 6.10
CA GLN A 132 3.82 19.26 6.25
C GLN A 132 4.24 19.62 7.67
N VAL A 133 4.68 20.87 7.79
CA VAL A 133 5.07 21.63 8.99
C VAL A 133 6.58 21.50 9.32
N LYS A 134 7.39 22.57 9.24
CA LYS A 134 7.13 23.94 9.71
C LYS A 134 7.26 25.02 8.63
N THR A 135 6.19 25.80 8.43
CA THR A 135 6.33 27.25 8.28
C THR A 135 6.47 27.82 9.69
N SER A 136 7.62 28.45 9.96
CA SER A 136 7.79 29.35 11.10
C SER A 136 7.43 30.77 10.64
N PRO A 137 6.96 31.64 11.55
CA PRO A 137 6.21 32.87 11.24
C PRO A 137 6.95 33.89 10.39
#